data_AF-A0A024QI63-F1
#
_entry.id   AF-A0A024QI63-F1
#
_cell.length_a   1.000
_cell.length_b   1.000
_cell.length_c   1.000
_cell.angle_alpha   90.00
_cell.angle_beta   90.00
_cell.angle_gamma   90.00
#
_symmetry.space_group_name_H-M   'P 1'
#
loop_
_entity.id
_entity.type
_entity.pdbx_description
1 polymer ?
#
loop_
_entity_poly.entity_id
_entity_poly.type
_entity_poly.pdbx_seq_one_letter_code
_entity_poly.pdbx_strand_id
1 'polypeptide(L)'
;MNVCVECPYCGYENDMTDDLIELNGNEFDTECVECKEEFEVYVEFDPSFTVSKIVFEKCQQCGSETRDICKRGSIFPYPSHLKDKVCRQCYRIAVIEYFRDYHKGVED
;
A
#
# COMPACT_ATOMS: atom_id res chain seq x y z
N MET A 1 7.17 -12.42 -23.41
CA MET A 1 8.49 -11.85 -23.74
C MET A 1 9.37 -12.32 -22.62
N ASN A 2 10.31 -13.22 -22.90
CA ASN A 2 11.21 -13.71 -21.86
C ASN A 2 12.26 -12.63 -21.62
N VAL A 3 12.57 -12.36 -20.36
CA VAL A 3 13.60 -11.39 -19.96
C VAL A 3 14.82 -12.21 -19.60
N CYS A 4 15.92 -12.06 -20.34
CA CYS A 4 17.15 -12.80 -20.07
C CYS A 4 18.30 -11.84 -19.77
N VAL A 5 19.24 -12.28 -18.94
CA VAL A 5 20.52 -11.60 -18.66
C VAL A 5 21.68 -12.57 -18.87
N GLU A 6 22.72 -12.08 -19.54
CA GLU A 6 23.95 -12.83 -19.76
C GLU A 6 24.77 -12.89 -18.45
N CYS A 7 25.15 -14.10 -18.05
CA CYS A 7 26.03 -14.32 -16.91
C CYS A 7 27.41 -13.70 -17.16
N PRO A 8 27.92 -12.83 -16.27
CA PRO A 8 29.20 -12.17 -16.46
C PRO A 8 30.41 -13.13 -16.39
N TYR A 9 30.22 -14.34 -15.85
CA TYR A 9 31.29 -15.32 -15.67
C TYR A 9 31.43 -16.30 -16.83
N CYS A 10 30.31 -16.78 -17.39
CA CYS A 10 30.31 -17.85 -18.39
C CYS A 10 29.57 -17.52 -19.69
N GLY A 11 28.92 -16.35 -19.79
CA GLY A 11 28.17 -15.92 -20.98
C GLY A 11 26.85 -16.65 -21.21
N TYR A 12 26.39 -17.48 -20.26
CA TYR A 12 25.10 -18.15 -20.35
C TYR A 12 23.94 -17.16 -20.15
N GLU A 13 22.90 -17.24 -20.97
CA GLU A 13 21.68 -16.42 -20.82
C GLU A 13 20.74 -17.02 -19.77
N ASN A 14 20.62 -16.37 -18.61
CA ASN A 14 19.69 -16.75 -17.55
C ASN A 14 18.31 -16.15 -17.80
N ASP A 15 17.26 -16.96 -17.68
CA ASP A 15 15.86 -16.52 -17.78
C ASP A 15 15.41 -15.92 -16.44
N MET A 16 14.93 -14.68 -16.48
CA MET A 16 14.55 -13.86 -15.32
C MET A 16 13.04 -13.67 -15.20
N THR A 17 12.24 -14.44 -15.94
CA THR A 17 10.79 -14.25 -16.02
C THR A 17 10.10 -14.35 -14.65
N ASP A 18 10.58 -15.23 -13.78
CA ASP A 18 10.01 -15.44 -12.44
C ASP A 18 10.63 -14.49 -11.39
N ASP A 19 11.88 -14.05 -11.60
CA ASP A 19 12.61 -13.20 -10.64
C ASP A 19 12.02 -11.78 -10.54
N LEU A 20 11.36 -11.31 -11.60
CA LEU A 20 10.70 -9.99 -11.60
C LEU A 20 9.46 -9.93 -10.69
N ILE A 21 8.93 -11.07 -10.22
CA ILE A 21 7.71 -11.13 -9.41
C ILE A 21 7.96 -10.72 -7.96
N GLU A 22 9.18 -10.93 -7.45
CA GLU A 22 9.53 -10.71 -6.03
C GLU A 22 10.41 -9.48 -5.79
N LEU A 23 10.58 -8.64 -6.82
CA LEU A 23 11.48 -7.51 -6.79
C LEU A 23 11.05 -6.43 -5.76
N ASN A 24 11.78 -6.32 -4.65
CA ASN A 24 11.64 -5.25 -3.65
C ASN A 24 12.67 -4.14 -3.86
N GLY A 25 12.68 -3.50 -5.04
CA GLY A 25 13.68 -2.49 -5.38
C GLY A 25 13.97 -2.48 -6.87
N ASN A 26 15.21 -2.16 -7.22
CA ASN A 26 15.73 -2.20 -8.60
C ASN A 26 17.01 -3.03 -8.73
N GLU A 27 17.39 -3.78 -7.70
CA GLU A 27 18.56 -4.66 -7.69
C GLU A 27 18.25 -5.95 -6.92
N PHE A 28 18.87 -7.06 -7.33
CA PHE A 28 18.82 -8.35 -6.64
C PHE A 28 19.98 -9.25 -7.07
N ASP A 29 20.38 -10.16 -6.19
CA ASP A 29 21.36 -11.20 -6.48
C ASP A 29 20.68 -12.45 -7.05
N THR A 30 21.31 -13.09 -8.03
CA THR A 30 20.85 -14.36 -8.61
C THR A 30 22.01 -15.31 -8.87
N GLU A 31 21.75 -16.62 -8.90
CA GLU A 31 22.75 -17.66 -9.20
C GLU A 31 22.64 -18.09 -10.67
N CYS A 32 23.76 -18.12 -11.38
CA CYS A 32 23.77 -18.64 -12.75
C CYS A 32 23.43 -20.13 -12.77
N VAL A 33 22.43 -20.52 -13.58
CA VAL A 33 22.00 -21.93 -13.65
C VAL A 33 23.09 -22.86 -14.19
N GLU A 34 23.98 -22.36 -15.03
CA GLU A 34 25.07 -23.11 -15.67
C GLU A 34 26.32 -23.18 -14.80
N CYS A 35 26.90 -22.04 -14.40
CA CYS A 35 28.20 -22.00 -13.71
C CYS A 35 28.10 -21.88 -12.18
N LYS A 36 26.90 -21.70 -11.62
CA LYS A 36 26.64 -21.62 -10.16
C LYS A 36 27.28 -20.43 -9.43
N GLU A 37 27.81 -19.47 -10.17
CA GLU A 37 28.31 -18.22 -9.60
C GLU A 37 27.15 -17.24 -9.41
N GLU A 38 27.14 -16.56 -8.26
CA GLU A 38 26.18 -15.51 -7.95
C GLU A 38 26.59 -14.19 -8.61
N PHE A 39 25.61 -13.45 -9.15
CA PHE A 39 25.81 -12.12 -9.70
C PHE A 39 24.62 -11.22 -9.41
N GLU A 40 24.90 -9.92 -9.35
CA GLU A 40 23.89 -8.89 -9.10
C GLU A 40 23.26 -8.42 -10.41
N VAL A 41 21.95 -8.27 -10.41
CA VAL A 41 21.15 -7.80 -11.54
C VAL A 41 20.53 -6.46 -11.17
N TYR A 42 20.72 -5.47 -12.04
CA TYR A 42 20.09 -4.16 -11.93
C TYR A 42 18.95 -4.04 -12.94
N VAL A 43 17.77 -3.67 -12.47
CA VAL A 43 16.57 -3.46 -13.29
C VAL A 43 16.33 -1.96 -13.45
N GLU A 44 16.35 -1.49 -14.69
CA GLU A 44 15.98 -0.11 -15.00
C GLU A 44 14.48 -0.01 -15.31
N PHE A 45 13.81 0.97 -14.72
CA PHE A 45 12.39 1.24 -14.93
C PHE A 45 12.17 2.59 -15.59
N ASP A 46 11.41 2.61 -16.69
CA ASP A 46 10.90 3.84 -17.26
C ASP A 46 9.75 4.41 -16.41
N PRO A 47 9.66 5.74 -16.25
CA PRO A 47 8.57 6.36 -15.52
C PRO A 47 7.23 6.07 -16.21
N SER A 48 6.34 5.38 -15.52
CA SER A 48 4.95 5.21 -15.94
C SER A 48 4.03 6.19 -15.20
N PHE A 49 3.33 7.03 -15.95
CA PHE A 49 2.33 7.93 -15.40
C PHE A 49 0.95 7.30 -15.52
N THR A 50 0.28 7.10 -14.39
CA THR A 50 -1.13 6.69 -14.35
C THR A 50 -1.96 7.80 -13.70
N VAL A 51 -3.24 7.88 -14.07
CA VAL A 51 -4.16 8.87 -13.51
C VAL A 51 -5.42 8.17 -13.01
N SER A 52 -6.00 8.71 -11.94
CA SER A 52 -7.30 8.29 -11.43
C SER A 52 -8.15 9.52 -11.12
N LYS A 53 -9.46 9.33 -11.11
CA LYS A 53 -10.40 10.41 -10.79
C LYS A 53 -10.30 10.75 -9.31
N ILE A 54 -10.16 12.03 -8.98
CA ILE A 54 -10.38 12.51 -7.60
C ILE A 54 -11.89 12.43 -7.32
N VAL A 55 -12.27 11.54 -6.40
CA VAL A 55 -13.66 11.38 -5.95
C VAL A 55 -13.85 12.15 -4.64
N PHE A 56 -14.73 13.15 -4.68
CA PHE A 56 -15.20 13.82 -3.48
C PHE A 56 -16.49 13.16 -3.03
N GLU A 57 -16.58 12.86 -1.74
CA GLU A 57 -17.76 12.29 -1.11
C GLU A 57 -18.31 13.26 -0.06
N LYS A 58 -19.64 13.31 0.05
CA LYS A 58 -20.32 14.13 1.04
C LYS A 58 -20.32 13.42 2.39
N CYS A 59 -19.83 14.09 3.42
CA CYS A 59 -19.93 13.64 4.80
C CYS A 59 -21.39 13.52 5.22
N GLN A 60 -21.81 12.33 5.66
CA GLN A 60 -23.18 12.08 6.10
C GLN A 60 -23.49 12.72 7.47
N GLN A 61 -22.46 13.19 8.20
CA GLN A 61 -22.61 13.83 9.51
C GLN A 61 -22.76 15.34 9.40
N CYS A 62 -21.81 16.04 8.75
CA CYS A 62 -21.78 17.51 8.68
C CYS A 62 -22.07 18.07 7.28
N GLY A 63 -22.22 17.22 6.26
CA GLY A 63 -22.52 17.64 4.89
C GLY A 63 -21.34 18.19 4.08
N SER A 64 -20.14 18.29 4.66
CA SER A 64 -18.94 18.74 3.94
C SER A 64 -18.52 17.76 2.82
N GLU A 65 -18.05 18.26 1.70
CA GLU A 65 -17.43 17.43 0.65
C GLU A 65 -15.93 17.25 0.91
N THR A 66 -15.44 16.02 0.84
CA THR A 66 -14.02 15.70 1.05
C THR A 66 -13.60 14.48 0.23
N ARG A 67 -12.32 14.41 -0.11
CA ARG A 67 -11.69 13.20 -0.67
C ARG A 67 -11.25 12.18 0.40
N ASP A 68 -11.20 12.61 1.66
CA ASP A 68 -10.76 11.81 2.81
C ASP A 68 -11.98 11.43 3.67
N ILE A 69 -12.72 10.42 3.20
CA ILE A 69 -13.91 9.89 3.87
C ILE A 69 -13.53 8.66 4.71
N CYS A 70 -13.87 8.67 5.99
CA CYS A 70 -13.79 7.50 6.85
C CYS A 70 -15.05 6.65 6.62
N LYS A 71 -14.87 5.35 6.29
CA LYS A 71 -15.97 4.41 6.06
C LYS A 71 -16.05 3.38 7.18
N ARG A 72 -17.28 3.06 7.62
CA ARG A 72 -17.52 1.95 8.57
C ARG A 72 -16.99 0.64 8.00
N GLY A 73 -16.27 -0.12 8.84
CA GLY A 73 -15.67 -1.41 8.49
C GLY A 73 -14.28 -1.32 7.83
N SER A 74 -13.82 -0.13 7.43
CA SER A 74 -12.45 0.04 6.89
C SER A 74 -11.47 0.63 7.91
N ILE A 75 -11.94 1.08 9.08
CA ILE A 75 -11.12 1.72 10.11
C ILE A 75 -11.66 1.31 11.50
N PHE A 76 -10.76 1.06 12.46
CA PHE A 76 -11.07 0.76 13.86
C PHE A 76 -10.30 1.72 14.79
N PRO A 77 -10.91 2.21 15.89
CA PRO A 77 -12.30 2.02 16.31
C PRO A 77 -13.28 2.85 15.47
N TYR A 78 -14.51 2.41 15.32
CA TYR A 78 -15.56 3.18 14.63
C TYR A 78 -16.74 3.44 15.58
N PRO A 79 -16.78 4.62 16.26
CA PRO A 79 -17.83 4.95 17.21
C PRO A 79 -19.23 4.66 16.65
N SER A 80 -20.06 4.00 17.45
CA SER A 80 -21.38 3.51 17.02
C SER A 80 -22.32 4.63 16.59
N HIS A 81 -22.19 5.81 17.19
CA HIS A 81 -23.00 7.00 16.92
C HIS A 81 -22.67 7.71 15.59
N LEU A 82 -21.55 7.37 14.92
CA LEU A 82 -21.22 7.94 13.61
C LEU A 82 -22.07 7.34 12.48
N LYS A 83 -22.33 8.12 11.44
CA LYS A 83 -22.85 7.59 10.16
C LYS A 83 -21.80 6.74 9.42
N ASP A 84 -22.21 6.04 8.38
CA ASP A 84 -21.36 5.08 7.67
C ASP A 84 -20.20 5.71 6.90
N LYS A 85 -20.39 6.94 6.41
CA LYS A 85 -19.38 7.72 5.68
C LYS A 85 -19.28 9.12 6.26
N VAL A 86 -18.18 9.41 6.94
CA VAL A 86 -17.98 10.71 7.59
C VAL A 86 -16.61 11.29 7.24
N CYS A 87 -16.50 12.62 7.24
CA CYS A 87 -15.21 13.26 7.02
C CYS A 87 -14.24 12.96 8.18
N ARG A 88 -12.94 13.05 7.90
CA ARG A 88 -11.86 12.84 8.88
C ARG A 88 -12.04 13.65 10.17
N GLN A 89 -12.56 14.87 10.08
CA GLN A 89 -12.79 15.74 11.23
C GLN A 89 -13.90 15.20 12.15
N CYS A 90 -15.07 14.87 11.61
CA CYS A 90 -16.17 14.27 12.38
C CYS A 90 -15.73 12.94 13.02
N TYR A 91 -14.98 12.12 12.28
CA TYR A 91 -14.42 10.89 12.81
C TYR A 91 -13.48 11.14 14.01
N ARG A 92 -12.52 12.06 13.89
CA ARG A 92 -11.58 12.38 14.97
C ARG A 92 -12.27 12.86 16.24
N ILE A 93 -13.27 13.73 16.12
CA ILE A 93 -14.05 14.23 17.26
C ILE A 93 -14.73 13.06 17.97
N ALA A 94 -15.47 12.24 17.22
CA ALA A 94 -16.18 11.09 17.76
C ALA A 94 -15.26 10.04 18.40
N VAL A 95 -14.06 9.82 17.86
CA VAL A 95 -13.07 8.90 18.43
C VAL A 95 -12.51 9.45 19.74
N ILE A 96 -12.21 10.75 19.82
CA ILE A 96 -11.79 11.40 21.06
C ILE A 96 -12.87 11.25 22.15
N GLU A 97 -14.13 11.46 21.79
CA GLU A 97 -15.27 11.27 22.70
C GLU A 97 -15.40 9.82 23.14
N TYR A 98 -15.33 8.87 22.21
CA TYR A 98 -15.39 7.43 22.50
C TYR A 98 -14.33 7.00 23.52
N PHE A 99 -13.08 7.44 23.35
CA PHE A 99 -12.02 7.11 24.31
C PHE A 99 -12.17 7.84 25.64
N ARG A 100 -12.66 9.09 25.63
CA ARG A 100 -12.96 9.81 26.87
C ARG A 100 -14.01 9.06 27.71
N ASP A 101 -15.05 8.53 27.08
CA ASP A 101 -16.11 7.80 27.77
C ASP A 101 -15.66 6.40 28.21
N TYR A 102 -14.81 5.74 27.41
CA TYR A 102 -14.19 4.47 27.79
C TYR A 102 -13.38 4.60 29.09
N HIS A 103 -12.61 5.68 29.25
CA HIS A 103 -11.82 5.90 30.47
C HIS A 103 -12.66 6.24 31.70
N LYS A 104 -13.82 6.88 31.55
CA LYS A 104 -14.73 7.14 32.67
C LYS A 104 -15.39 5.88 33.23
N GLY A 105 -15.61 4.87 32.39
CA GLY A 105 -16.23 3.60 32.80
C GLY A 105 -15.28 2.58 33.44
N VAL A 106 -14.00 2.94 33.66
CA VAL A 106 -12.99 2.07 34.29
C VAL A 106 -12.71 2.48 35.74
N GLU A 107 -13.27 3.60 36.20
CA GLU A 107 -13.06 4.14 37.56
C GLU A 107 -14.23 3.86 38.53
N ASP A 108 -15.26 3.11 38.10
CA ASP A 108 -16.38 2.63 38.93
C ASP A 108 -16.22 1.16 39.34
#